data_AF-A3K2J1-F1
#
_entry.id   AF-A3K2J1-F1
#
_cell.length_a   1.000
_cell.length_b   1.000
_cell.length_c   1.000
_cell.angle_alpha   90.00
_cell.angle_beta   90.00
_cell.angle_gamma   90.00
#
_symmetry.space_group_name_H-M   'P 1'
#
loop_
_entity.id
_entity.type
_entity.pdbx_description
1 polymer ?
#
loop_
_entity_poly.entity_id
_entity_poly.type
_entity_poly.pdbx_seq_one_letter_code
_entity_poly.pdbx_strand_id
1 'polypeptide(L)'
;MEMTPARSAIWSQVGKALSHQIFDRFERFEDAVDEAVSGVAPEDRPALRGLLEDMLASSEDARALWENSGAGIAFHDSRGARMAMEMLLQAVKSKG
;
A
#
# COMPACT_ATOMS: atom_id res chain seq x y z
N MET A 1 14.86 -5.73 3.98
CA MET A 1 14.15 -6.42 5.09
C MET A 1 13.39 -7.58 4.46
N GLU A 2 13.52 -8.81 4.94
CA GLU A 2 12.80 -9.94 4.33
C GLU A 2 11.31 -9.87 4.68
N MET A 3 10.46 -9.82 3.64
CA MET A 3 9.03 -9.71 3.77
C MET A 3 8.44 -11.10 4.04
N THR A 4 7.77 -11.29 5.17
CA THR A 4 7.16 -12.60 5.47
C THR A 4 6.06 -12.93 4.44
N PRO A 5 5.76 -14.21 4.17
CA PRO A 5 4.75 -14.58 3.19
C PRO A 5 3.37 -13.94 3.45
N ALA A 6 2.97 -13.83 4.72
CA ALA A 6 1.73 -13.16 5.11
C ALA A 6 1.75 -11.65 4.81
N ARG A 7 2.84 -10.96 5.15
CA ARG A 7 3.01 -9.53 4.83
C ARG A 7 3.03 -9.29 3.33
N SER A 8 3.69 -10.17 2.57
CA SER A 8 3.74 -10.14 1.12
C SER A 8 2.35 -10.31 0.49
N ALA A 9 1.54 -11.24 1.00
CA ALA A 9 0.16 -11.44 0.54
C ALA A 9 -0.72 -10.20 0.78
N ILE A 10 -0.67 -9.63 1.99
CA ILE A 10 -1.43 -8.41 2.34
C ILE A 10 -1.01 -7.24 1.43
N TRP A 11 0.30 -7.03 1.24
CA TRP A 11 0.80 -5.96 0.39
C TRP A 11 0.41 -6.13 -1.08
N SER A 12 0.48 -7.35 -1.59
CA SER A 12 0.05 -7.68 -2.96
C SER A 12 -1.44 -7.43 -3.14
N GLN A 13 -2.27 -7.76 -2.14
CA GLN A 13 -3.70 -7.46 -2.16
C GLN A 13 -3.96 -5.95 -2.19
N VAL A 14 -3.32 -5.18 -1.30
CA VAL A 14 -3.46 -3.71 -1.25
C VAL A 14 -3.09 -3.10 -2.58
N GLY A 15 -1.95 -3.50 -3.14
CA GLY A 15 -1.52 -2.93 -4.41
C GLY A 15 -2.39 -3.36 -5.60
N LYS A 16 -2.97 -4.57 -5.62
CA LYS A 16 -3.96 -4.95 -6.65
C LYS A 16 -5.24 -4.11 -6.57
N ALA A 17 -5.72 -3.86 -5.35
CA ALA A 17 -6.89 -3.01 -5.14
C ALA A 17 -6.63 -1.57 -5.65
N LEU A 18 -5.46 -1.02 -5.32
CA LEU A 18 -5.05 0.30 -5.78
C LEU A 18 -4.83 0.36 -7.30
N SER A 19 -4.20 -0.66 -7.91
CA SER A 19 -3.96 -0.65 -9.36
C SER A 19 -5.26 -0.61 -10.14
N HIS A 20 -6.23 -1.46 -9.80
CA HIS A 20 -7.55 -1.44 -10.45
C HIS A 20 -8.22 -0.07 -10.35
N GLN A 21 -8.22 0.55 -9.17
CA GLN A 21 -8.89 1.83 -8.95
C GLN A 21 -8.19 3.01 -9.64
N ILE A 22 -6.86 3.04 -9.66
CA ILE A 22 -6.08 4.09 -10.36
C ILE A 22 -6.30 4.00 -11.87
N PHE A 23 -6.37 2.80 -12.43
CA PHE A 23 -6.57 2.61 -13.87
C PHE A 23 -8.01 2.89 -14.34
N ASP A 24 -9.02 2.60 -13.50
CA ASP A 24 -10.43 2.84 -13.87
C ASP A 24 -10.89 4.28 -13.61
N ARG A 25 -10.28 5.01 -12.67
CA ARG A 25 -10.81 6.31 -12.23
C ARG A 25 -9.72 7.24 -11.70
N PHE A 26 -9.13 8.05 -12.57
CA PHE A 26 -8.19 9.13 -12.22
C PHE A 26 -8.76 10.21 -11.28
N GLU A 27 -10.02 10.13 -10.85
CA GLU A 27 -10.64 11.23 -10.11
C GLU A 27 -10.21 11.32 -8.64
N ARG A 28 -9.92 10.21 -7.92
CA ARG A 28 -9.55 10.26 -6.48
C ARG A 28 -8.72 9.09 -5.98
N PHE A 29 -7.40 9.28 -5.93
CA PHE A 29 -6.47 8.35 -5.27
C PHE A 29 -6.83 8.10 -3.79
N GLU A 30 -7.41 9.08 -3.10
CA GLU A 30 -7.88 8.95 -1.71
C GLU A 30 -8.97 7.87 -1.56
N ASP A 31 -9.95 7.83 -2.46
CA ASP A 31 -11.03 6.84 -2.41
C ASP A 31 -10.48 5.43 -2.68
N ALA A 32 -9.51 5.31 -3.59
CA ALA A 32 -8.82 4.06 -3.87
C ALA A 32 -8.06 3.54 -2.63
N VAL A 33 -7.39 4.43 -1.89
CA VAL A 33 -6.72 4.11 -0.62
C VAL A 33 -7.71 3.65 0.43
N ASP A 34 -8.83 4.36 0.59
CA ASP A 34 -9.86 4.01 1.57
C ASP A 34 -10.49 2.64 1.28
N GLU A 35 -10.78 2.37 0.01
CA GLU A 35 -11.33 1.10 -0.46
C GLU A 35 -10.31 -0.04 -0.30
N ALA A 36 -9.04 0.18 -0.68
CA ALA A 36 -7.98 -0.80 -0.52
C ALA A 36 -7.82 -1.25 0.94
N VAL A 37 -7.84 -0.30 1.88
CA VAL A 37 -7.77 -0.62 3.32
C VAL A 37 -9.07 -1.26 3.82
N SER A 38 -10.22 -0.84 3.31
CA SER A 38 -11.52 -1.44 3.67
C SER A 38 -11.62 -2.90 3.23
N GLY A 39 -10.98 -3.27 2.12
CA GLY A 39 -10.87 -4.65 1.64
C GLY A 39 -9.92 -5.53 2.45
N VAL A 40 -9.10 -4.96 3.34
CA VAL A 40 -8.23 -5.71 4.25
C VAL A 40 -9.02 -6.10 5.50
N ALA A 41 -8.97 -7.40 5.84
CA ALA A 41 -9.63 -7.94 7.00
C ALA A 41 -9.18 -7.20 8.28
N PRO A 42 -10.08 -6.85 9.22
CA PRO A 42 -9.74 -6.09 10.42
C PRO A 42 -8.57 -6.67 11.22
N GLU A 43 -8.48 -8.00 11.32
CA GLU A 43 -7.40 -8.73 11.99
C GLU A 43 -6.02 -8.58 11.31
N ASP A 44 -5.99 -8.28 10.01
CA ASP A 44 -4.77 -8.11 9.22
C ASP A 44 -4.30 -6.65 9.16
N ARG A 45 -5.15 -5.69 9.56
CA ARG A 45 -4.80 -4.25 9.58
C ARG A 45 -3.58 -3.94 10.45
N PRO A 46 -3.38 -4.53 11.64
CA PRO A 46 -2.16 -4.34 12.42
C PRO A 46 -0.89 -4.81 11.68
N ALA A 47 -0.99 -5.91 10.93
CA ALA A 47 0.11 -6.42 10.12
C ALA A 47 0.43 -5.50 8.94
N LEU A 48 -0.60 -4.98 8.26
CA LEU A 48 -0.44 -3.96 7.22
C LEU A 48 0.17 -2.67 7.77
N ARG A 49 -0.29 -2.20 8.94
CA ARG A 49 0.27 -1.02 9.61
C ARG A 49 1.76 -1.20 9.89
N GLY A 50 2.14 -2.31 10.53
CA GLY A 50 3.54 -2.58 10.85
C GLY A 50 4.41 -2.66 9.60
N LEU A 51 3.90 -3.30 8.54
CA LEU A 51 4.58 -3.35 7.26
C LEU A 51 4.79 -1.94 6.65
N LEU A 52 3.78 -1.07 6.66
CA LEU A 52 3.87 0.30 6.16
C LEU A 52 4.85 1.14 6.99
N GLU A 53 4.84 1.00 8.31
CA GLU A 53 5.77 1.68 9.21
C GLU A 53 7.22 1.21 8.95
N ASP A 54 7.44 -0.10 8.79
CA ASP A 54 8.75 -0.68 8.45
C ASP A 54 9.27 -0.18 7.09
N MET A 55 8.40 -0.13 6.07
CA MET A 55 8.75 0.33 4.73
C MET A 55 9.05 1.84 4.69
N LEU A 56 8.28 2.66 5.38
CA LEU A 56 8.49 4.11 5.41
C LEU A 56 9.72 4.52 6.23
N ALA A 57 10.11 3.69 7.20
CA ALA A 57 11.35 3.82 7.98
C ALA A 57 12.58 3.26 7.24
N SER A 58 12.37 2.40 6.24
CA SER A 58 13.44 1.87 5.40
C SER A 58 14.08 2.98 4.55
N SER A 59 15.37 2.83 4.25
CA SER A 59 16.06 3.63 3.21
C SER A 59 15.83 3.09 1.80
N GLU A 60 15.03 2.02 1.66
CA GLU A 60 14.69 1.43 0.38
C GLU A 60 13.79 2.36 -0.44
N ASP A 61 13.98 2.34 -1.75
CA ASP A 61 13.21 3.18 -2.66
C ASP A 61 11.74 2.77 -2.65
N ALA A 62 10.86 3.74 -2.35
CA ALA A 62 9.42 3.48 -2.22
C ALA A 62 8.81 2.94 -3.51
N ARG A 63 9.32 3.35 -4.68
CA ARG A 63 8.84 2.85 -5.96
C ARG A 63 9.27 1.38 -6.15
N ALA A 64 10.51 1.02 -5.80
CA ALA A 64 10.95 -0.38 -5.82
C ALA A 64 10.10 -1.27 -4.91
N LEU A 65 9.74 -0.80 -3.71
CA LEU A 65 8.85 -1.51 -2.78
C LEU A 65 7.43 -1.76 -3.36
N TRP A 66 6.92 -0.82 -4.16
CA TRP A 66 5.66 -1.01 -4.89
C TRP A 66 5.80 -1.96 -6.07
N GLU A 67 6.89 -1.87 -6.84
CA GLU A 67 7.13 -2.77 -7.97
C GLU A 67 7.32 -4.23 -7.49
N ASN A 68 8.02 -4.42 -6.37
CA ASN A 68 8.25 -5.73 -5.75
C ASN A 68 7.01 -6.32 -5.06
N SER A 69 5.94 -5.55 -4.90
CA SER A 69 4.68 -6.02 -4.28
C SER A 69 3.88 -6.99 -5.16
N GLY A 70 4.20 -7.07 -6.46
CA GLY A 70 3.42 -7.83 -7.43
C GLY A 70 2.05 -7.20 -7.77
N ALA A 71 1.81 -5.97 -7.32
CA ALA A 71 0.59 -5.21 -7.57
C ALA A 71 0.42 -4.66 -8.98
N GLY A 72 1.53 -4.58 -9.73
CA GLY A 72 1.56 -3.94 -11.05
C GLY A 72 1.37 -2.42 -11.01
N ILE A 73 1.51 -1.77 -9.86
CA ILE A 73 1.52 -0.30 -9.78
C ILE A 73 2.92 0.21 -10.13
N ALA A 74 3.01 1.01 -11.18
CA ALA A 74 4.21 1.74 -11.54
C ALA A 74 4.04 3.22 -11.21
N PHE A 75 4.71 3.68 -10.15
CA PHE A 75 4.79 5.10 -9.86
C PHE A 75 5.84 5.77 -10.76
N HIS A 76 5.55 6.99 -11.24
CA HIS A 76 6.48 7.75 -12.07
C HIS A 76 7.74 8.15 -11.29
N ASP A 77 7.56 8.47 -10.00
CA ASP A 77 8.63 8.88 -9.11
C ASP A 77 8.47 8.31 -7.69
N SER A 78 9.58 8.26 -6.95
CA SER A 78 9.65 7.69 -5.60
C SER A 78 8.88 8.52 -4.56
N ARG A 79 8.63 9.81 -4.83
CA ARG A 79 7.90 10.69 -3.91
C ARG A 79 6.41 10.37 -3.94
N GLY A 80 5.83 10.19 -5.13
CA GLY A 80 4.45 9.74 -5.31
C GLY A 80 4.22 8.35 -4.70
N ALA A 81 5.16 7.44 -4.93
CA ALA A 81 5.18 6.11 -4.29
C ALA A 81 5.18 6.19 -2.76
N ARG A 82 6.02 7.07 -2.18
CA ARG A 82 6.07 7.27 -0.73
C ARG A 82 4.78 7.90 -0.20
N MET A 83 4.25 8.91 -0.87
CA MET A 83 3.00 9.57 -0.49
C MET A 83 1.84 8.57 -0.47
N ALA A 84 1.78 7.66 -1.45
CA ALA A 84 0.79 6.58 -1.47
C ALA A 84 0.87 5.68 -0.23
N MET A 85 2.07 5.30 0.19
CA MET A 85 2.29 4.52 1.43
C MET A 85 1.89 5.30 2.68
N GLU A 86 2.20 6.59 2.73
CA GLU A 86 1.84 7.47 3.85
C GLU A 86 0.32 7.62 3.96
N MET A 87 -0.38 7.78 2.85
CA MET A 87 -1.85 7.85 2.80
C MET A 87 -2.50 6.52 3.24
N LEU A 88 -1.97 5.39 2.77
CA LEU A 88 -2.39 4.06 3.26
C LEU A 88 -2.19 3.93 4.76
N LEU A 89 -1.03 4.36 5.28
CA LEU A 89 -0.76 4.28 6.71
C LEU A 89 -1.75 5.12 7.52
N GLN A 90 -2.12 6.31 7.04
CA GLN A 90 -3.14 7.13 7.68
C GLN A 90 -4.53 6.48 7.61
N ALA A 91 -4.91 5.92 6.47
CA ALA A 91 -6.19 5.24 6.31
C ALA A 91 -6.31 4.00 7.21
N VAL A 92 -5.25 3.19 7.32
CA VAL A 92 -5.20 2.05 8.25
C VAL A 92 -5.32 2.52 9.70
N LYS A 93 -4.64 3.60 10.08
CA LYS A 93 -4.73 4.19 11.44
C LYS A 93 -6.11 4.74 11.75
N SER A 94 -6.83 5.25 10.75
CA SER A 94 -8.18 5.78 10.92
C SER A 94 -9.26 4.69 11.01
N LYS A 95 -8.98 3.47 10.55
CA LYS A 95 -9.93 2.32 10.54
C LYS A 95 -9.56 1.21 11.53
N GLY A 96 -8.47 1.37 12.27
CA GLY A 96 -7.92 0.40 13.23
C GLY A 96 -8.40 0.63 14.65
#